data_AF-W8TMG9-F1
#
_entry.id   AF-W8TMG9-F1
#
_cell.length_a   1.000
_cell.length_b   1.000
_cell.length_c   1.000
_cell.angle_alpha   90.00
_cell.angle_beta   90.00
_cell.angle_gamma   90.00
#
_symmetry.space_group_name_H-M   'P 1'
#
loop_
_entity.id
_entity.type
_entity.pdbx_description
1 polymer ?
#
loop_
_entity_poly.entity_id
_entity_poly.type
_entity_poly.pdbx_seq_one_letter_code
_entity_poly.pdbx_strand_id
1 'polypeptide(L)'
;MCRVMSSIDNFKVLQTGRDYVVVNASGGYENHSHFESYKGAVTCIDLIKRRKVPKSSYLIKAAMRLTTDSDYRRDLERIGEKRLQKQRYINIGCKGR
;
A
#
# COMPACT_ATOMS: atom_id res chain seq x y z
N MET A 1 -1.22 13.81 -21.00
CA MET A 1 -0.24 12.72 -21.27
C MET A 1 0.19 12.10 -19.95
N CYS A 2 0.31 10.77 -19.89
CA CYS A 2 0.92 10.08 -18.75
C CYS A 2 2.41 9.87 -19.04
N ARG A 3 3.28 10.22 -18.10
CA ARG A 3 4.74 10.04 -18.25
C ARG A 3 5.19 8.82 -17.46
N VAL A 4 5.92 7.90 -18.09
CA VAL A 4 6.59 6.82 -17.36
C VAL A 4 7.76 7.45 -16.58
N MET A 5 7.72 7.40 -15.26
CA MET A 5 8.79 7.93 -14.41
C MET A 5 9.90 6.90 -14.21
N SER A 6 9.53 5.67 -13.87
CA SER A 6 10.48 4.61 -13.57
C SER A 6 9.86 3.23 -13.72
N SER A 7 10.68 2.28 -14.16
CA SER A 7 10.35 0.85 -14.17
C SER A 7 11.25 0.16 -13.17
N ILE A 8 10.67 -0.39 -12.12
CA ILE A 8 11.39 -1.13 -11.08
C ILE A 8 10.92 -2.57 -11.18
N ASP A 9 11.73 -3.40 -11.82
CA ASP A 9 11.45 -4.83 -11.96
C ASP A 9 10.10 -5.05 -12.66
N ASN A 10 9.18 -5.79 -12.04
CA ASN A 10 7.81 -6.01 -12.51
C ASN A 10 6.84 -4.84 -12.23
N PHE A 11 7.30 -3.73 -11.62
CA PHE A 11 6.44 -2.58 -11.31
C PHE A 11 6.78 -1.38 -12.20
N LYS A 12 5.73 -0.73 -12.71
CA LYS A 12 5.86 0.53 -13.47
C LYS A 12 5.27 1.67 -12.67
N VAL A 13 6.02 2.77 -12.53
CA VAL A 13 5.56 4.02 -11.92
C VAL A 13 5.26 5.01 -13.03
N LEU A 14 3.99 5.36 -13.14
CA LEU A 14 3.44 6.31 -14.10
C LEU A 14 3.10 7.61 -13.35
N GLN A 15 3.42 8.75 -13.91
CA GLN A 15 2.95 10.04 -13.41
C GLN A 15 1.74 10.47 -14.22
N THR A 16 0.63 10.69 -13.53
CA THR A 16 -0.61 11.23 -14.08
C THR A 16 -0.88 12.62 -13.51
N GLY A 17 -0.38 13.65 -14.19
CA GLY A 17 -0.52 15.04 -13.74
C GLY A 17 0.05 15.26 -12.34
N ARG A 18 -0.80 15.21 -11.31
CA ARG A 18 -0.46 15.43 -9.89
C ARG A 18 -0.16 14.14 -9.11
N ASP A 19 -0.62 12.98 -9.60
CA ASP A 19 -0.53 11.71 -8.89
C ASP A 19 0.47 10.75 -9.55
N TYR A 20 0.86 9.73 -8.79
CA TYR A 20 1.71 8.64 -9.24
C TYR A 20 0.94 7.32 -9.18
N VAL A 21 0.86 6.62 -10.29
CA VAL A 21 0.22 5.32 -10.41
C VAL A 21 1.29 4.24 -10.48
N VAL A 22 1.24 3.29 -9.56
CA VAL A 22 2.05 2.08 -9.61
C VAL A 22 1.21 0.98 -10.22
N VAL A 23 1.72 0.31 -11.26
CA VAL A 23 1.07 -0.83 -11.90
C VAL A 23 1.98 -2.04 -11.77
N ASN A 24 1.43 -3.16 -11.32
CA ASN A 24 2.13 -4.44 -11.31
C ASN A 24 1.96 -5.14 -12.68
N ALA A 25 3.05 -5.28 -13.42
CA ALA A 25 3.06 -5.95 -14.72
C ALA A 25 2.78 -7.46 -14.62
N SER A 26 2.96 -8.09 -13.46
CA SER A 26 2.67 -9.51 -13.25
C SER A 26 1.20 -9.82 -13.01
N GLY A 27 0.40 -8.85 -12.55
CA GLY A 27 -1.03 -9.03 -12.24
C GLY A 27 -1.99 -8.45 -13.27
N GLY A 28 -1.48 -7.66 -14.22
CA GLY A 28 -2.31 -6.91 -15.17
C GLY A 28 -2.67 -5.52 -14.67
N TYR A 29 -3.46 -4.79 -15.45
CA TYR A 29 -3.76 -3.37 -15.20
C TYR A 29 -4.65 -3.15 -13.97
N GLU A 30 -5.41 -4.16 -13.56
CA GLU A 30 -6.27 -4.15 -12.37
C GLU A 30 -5.49 -4.09 -11.05
N ASN A 31 -4.25 -4.59 -11.03
CA ASN A 31 -3.35 -4.50 -9.89
C ASN A 31 -2.55 -3.19 -9.91
N HIS A 32 -3.25 -2.06 -9.75
CA HIS A 32 -2.63 -0.74 -9.63
C HIS A 32 -3.01 -0.01 -8.33
N SER A 33 -2.18 0.96 -7.96
CA SER A 33 -2.46 1.83 -6.82
C SER A 33 -1.97 3.26 -7.09
N HIS A 34 -2.75 4.22 -6.63
CA HIS A 34 -2.43 5.65 -6.73
C HIS A 34 -1.69 6.09 -5.48
N PHE A 35 -0.74 7.01 -5.65
CA PHE A 35 0.05 7.63 -4.61
C PHE A 35 0.18 9.13 -4.91
N GLU A 36 0.06 9.96 -3.88
CA GLU A 36 0.27 11.41 -4.01
C GLU A 36 1.75 11.76 -4.22
N SER A 37 2.68 10.85 -3.90
CA SER A 37 4.11 11.11 -3.92
C SER A 37 4.90 9.97 -4.53
N TYR A 38 5.84 10.30 -5.42
CA TYR A 38 6.77 9.36 -6.04
C TYR A 38 7.53 8.53 -5.01
N LYS A 39 8.02 9.17 -3.94
CA LYS A 39 8.73 8.50 -2.85
C LYS A 39 7.85 7.46 -2.15
N GLY A 40 6.55 7.73 -1.99
CA GLY A 40 5.59 6.80 -1.40
C GLY A 40 5.39 5.57 -2.28
N ALA A 41 5.23 5.78 -3.59
CA ALA A 41 5.14 4.72 -4.59
C ALA A 41 6.38 3.81 -4.57
N VAL A 42 7.58 4.37 -4.67
CA VAL A 42 8.85 3.61 -4.65
C VAL A 42 9.03 2.87 -3.32
N THR A 43 8.71 3.50 -2.19
CA THR A 43 8.78 2.86 -0.87
C THR A 43 7.83 1.68 -0.78
N CYS A 44 6.61 1.79 -1.33
CA CYS A 44 5.66 0.69 -1.34
C CYS A 44 6.18 -0.49 -2.16
N ILE A 45 6.78 -0.24 -3.33
CA ILE A 45 7.42 -1.26 -4.15
C ILE A 45 8.56 -1.96 -3.39
N ASP A 46 9.44 -1.21 -2.74
CA ASP A 46 10.55 -1.77 -1.95
C ASP A 46 10.03 -2.64 -0.79
N LEU A 47 8.95 -2.23 -0.11
CA LEU A 47 8.33 -3.03 0.95
C LEU A 47 7.77 -4.35 0.43
N ILE A 48 7.08 -4.34 -0.71
CA ILE A 48 6.54 -5.55 -1.34
C ILE A 48 7.69 -6.48 -1.75
N LYS A 49 8.73 -5.95 -2.41
CA LYS A 49 9.91 -6.71 -2.83
C LYS A 49 10.63 -7.37 -1.64
N ARG A 50 10.71 -6.67 -0.51
CA ARG A 50 11.32 -7.19 0.72
C ARG A 50 10.37 -8.05 1.56
N ARG A 51 9.13 -8.28 1.11
CA ARG A 51 8.04 -8.89 1.90
C ARG A 51 7.89 -8.28 3.30
N LYS A 52 8.17 -6.97 3.41
CA LYS A 52 8.05 -6.23 4.67
C LYS A 52 6.65 -5.67 4.81
N VAL A 53 6.15 -5.67 6.05
CA VAL A 53 4.81 -5.18 6.34
C VAL A 53 4.85 -3.65 6.53
N PRO A 54 4.09 -2.88 5.73
CA PRO A 54 4.04 -1.43 5.88
C PRO A 54 3.47 -1.01 7.23
N LYS A 55 3.95 0.12 7.77
CA LYS A 55 3.44 0.68 9.03
C LYS A 55 2.15 1.49 8.88
N SER A 56 1.85 1.99 7.69
CA SER A 56 0.65 2.81 7.47
C SER A 56 -0.49 1.95 6.92
N SER A 57 -1.70 2.11 7.46
CA SER A 57 -2.90 1.42 6.95
C SER A 57 -3.16 1.72 5.47
N TYR A 58 -2.78 2.91 5.00
CA TYR A 58 -2.84 3.27 3.59
C TYR A 58 -1.91 2.41 2.74
N LEU A 59 -0.64 2.29 3.15
CA LEU A 59 0.35 1.49 2.44
C LEU A 59 0.01 -0.01 2.48
N ILE A 60 -0.59 -0.50 3.56
CA ILE A 60 -1.09 -1.88 3.64
C ILE A 60 -2.15 -2.11 2.56
N LYS A 61 -3.16 -1.24 2.47
CA LYS A 61 -4.21 -1.33 1.45
C LYS A 61 -3.66 -1.19 0.02
N ALA A 62 -2.64 -0.33 -0.18
CA ALA A 62 -1.98 -0.19 -1.47
C ALA A 62 -1.21 -1.47 -1.85
N ALA A 63 -0.40 -1.99 -0.92
CA ALA A 63 0.36 -3.23 -1.10
C ALA A 63 -0.55 -4.43 -1.36
N MET A 64 -1.70 -4.53 -0.68
CA MET A 64 -2.69 -5.59 -0.93
C MET A 64 -3.29 -5.56 -2.34
N ARG A 65 -3.43 -4.38 -2.95
CA ARG A 65 -3.92 -4.22 -4.34
C ARG A 65 -2.83 -4.53 -5.35
N LEU A 66 -1.59 -4.15 -5.04
CA LEU A 66 -0.44 -4.32 -5.92
C LEU A 66 0.11 -5.75 -5.90
N THR A 67 0.01 -6.46 -4.78
CA THR A 67 0.53 -7.83 -4.67
C THR A 67 -0.38 -8.83 -5.38
N THR A 68 0.23 -9.73 -6.14
CA THR A 68 -0.41 -10.92 -6.70
C THR A 68 -0.19 -12.17 -5.82
N ASP A 69 0.76 -12.11 -4.89
CA ASP A 69 1.07 -13.18 -3.95
C ASP A 69 -0.02 -13.29 -2.87
N SER A 70 -0.70 -14.43 -2.83
CA SER A 70 -1.83 -14.69 -1.92
C SER A 70 -1.41 -14.81 -0.45
N ASP A 71 -0.25 -15.40 -0.18
CA ASP A 71 0.29 -15.55 1.17
C ASP A 71 0.63 -14.19 1.78
N TYR A 72 1.38 -13.37 1.03
CA TYR A 72 1.71 -12.01 1.44
C TYR A 72 0.46 -11.14 1.62
N ARG A 73 -0.55 -11.30 0.74
CA ARG A 73 -1.84 -10.61 0.90
C ARG A 73 -2.53 -10.99 2.21
N ARG A 74 -2.51 -12.28 2.59
CA ARG A 74 -3.11 -12.78 3.82
C ARG A 74 -2.38 -12.26 5.07
N ASP A 75 -1.05 -12.17 5.02
CA ASP A 75 -0.26 -11.56 6.09
C ASP A 75 -0.60 -10.06 6.27
N LEU A 76 -0.72 -9.32 5.17
CA LEU A 76 -1.12 -7.92 5.19
C LEU A 76 -2.53 -7.71 5.75
N GLU A 77 -3.49 -8.55 5.36
CA GLU A 77 -4.86 -8.52 5.86
C GLU A 77 -4.91 -8.69 7.38
N ARG A 78 -4.26 -9.75 7.88
CA ARG A 78 -4.19 -10.07 9.30
C ARG A 78 -3.61 -8.92 10.13
N ILE A 79 -2.59 -8.25 9.61
CA ILE A 79 -1.94 -7.13 10.32
C ILE A 79 -2.77 -5.85 10.21
N GLY A 80 -3.44 -5.64 9.06
CA GLY A 80 -4.39 -4.55 8.87
C GLY A 80 -5.53 -4.62 9.89
N GLU A 81 -6.15 -5.78 10.04
CA GLU A 81 -7.24 -6.01 11.00
C GLU A 81 -6.81 -5.76 12.45
N LYS A 82 -5.65 -6.29 12.87
CA LYS A 82 -5.09 -6.05 14.21
C LYS A 82 -4.88 -4.55 14.49
N ARG A 83 -4.45 -3.78 13.49
CA ARG A 83 -4.23 -2.33 13.62
C ARG A 83 -5.54 -1.55 13.70
N LEU A 84 -6.54 -1.93 12.92
CA LEU A 84 -7.90 -1.38 13.00
C LEU A 84 -8.52 -1.64 14.38
N GLN A 85 -8.37 -2.85 14.92
CA GLN A 85 -8.87 -3.20 16.24
C GLN A 85 -8.19 -2.38 17.35
N LYS A 86 -6.87 -2.15 17.25
CA LYS A 86 -6.11 -1.31 18.21
C LYS A 86 -6.57 0.15 18.23
N GLN A 87 -6.96 0.71 17.08
CA GLN A 87 -7.46 2.09 17.00
C GLN A 87 -8.84 2.26 17.65
N ARG A 88 -9.62 1.17 17.77
CA ARG A 88 -10.96 1.18 18.39
C ARG A 88 -10.95 1.21 19.91
N TYR A 89 -9.80 0.99 20.56
CA TYR A 89 -9.71 1.07 22.01
C TYR A 89 -9.66 2.54 22.44
N ILE A 90 -10.81 3.06 22.88
CA ILE A 90 -10.93 4.36 23.55
C ILE A 90 -11.17 4.05 25.02
N ASN A 91 -10.22 4.37 25.90
CA ASN A 91 -10.45 4.29 27.35
C ASN A 91 -11.40 5.43 27.74
N ILE A 92 -12.70 5.16 27.75
CA ILE A 92 -13.72 6.10 28.23
C ILE A 92 -13.69 6.07 29.76
N GLY A 93 -12.59 6.54 30.35
CA GLY A 93 -12.47 6.68 31.79
C GLY A 93 -13.50 7.71 32.27
N CYS A 94 -14.45 7.26 33.10
CA CYS A 94 -15.45 8.09 33.75
C CYS A 94 -14.80 9.31 34.42
N LYS A 95 -15.07 10.52 33.91
CA LYS A 95 -14.89 11.73 34.73
C LYS A 95 -16.08 11.84 35.65
N GLY A 96 -15.91 11.36 36.87
CA GLY A 96 -16.77 11.75 37.98
C GLY A 96 -16.71 13.26 38.19
N ARG A 97 -17.89 13.87 38.28
CA ARG A 97 -18.18 15.02 39.12
C ARG A 97 -19.63 14.94 39.53
#